data_AF-A0A1K2HCF3-F1
#
_entry.id   AF-A0A1K2HCF3-F1
#
_cell.length_a   1.000
_cell.length_b   1.000
_cell.length_c   1.000
_cell.angle_alpha   90.00
_cell.angle_beta   90.00
_cell.angle_gamma   90.00
#
_symmetry.space_group_name_H-M   'P 1'
#
loop_
_entity.id
_entity.type
_entity.pdbx_description
1 polymer ?
#
loop_
_entity_poly.entity_id
_entity_poly.type
_entity_poly.pdbx_seq_one_letter_code
_entity_poly.pdbx_strand_id
1 'polypeptide(L)'
;MATGKINSNTVDAQAAIAELVGLNANSFANQSVDFGASNVPSMLAGQGLANQLMNNTSKVVSCVLSQANKFPELAYAIEERDIVESQRFKS
;
A
#
# COMPACT_ATOMS: atom_id res chain seq x y z
N MET A 1 -24.73 -28.08 -15.57
CA MET A 1 -24.26 -27.84 -14.19
C MET A 1 -23.12 -26.86 -14.28
N ALA A 2 -23.25 -25.67 -13.68
CA ALA A 2 -22.20 -24.66 -13.72
C ALA A 2 -21.05 -25.17 -12.84
N THR A 3 -19.97 -25.65 -13.45
CA THR A 3 -18.72 -25.94 -12.77
C THR A 3 -18.25 -24.65 -12.09
N GLY A 4 -18.15 -24.64 -10.76
CA GLY A 4 -17.62 -23.50 -10.02
C GLY A 4 -16.29 -23.08 -10.60
N LYS A 5 -16.25 -21.91 -11.23
CA LYS A 5 -15.05 -21.38 -11.86
C LYS A 5 -14.24 -20.68 -10.78
N ILE A 6 -13.03 -21.14 -10.55
CA ILE A 6 -12.05 -20.42 -9.72
C ILE A 6 -11.72 -19.13 -10.47
N ASN A 7 -12.11 -17.99 -9.90
CA ASN A 7 -11.90 -16.68 -10.53
C ASN A 7 -10.76 -15.90 -9.86
N SER A 8 -10.22 -16.43 -8.77
CA SER A 8 -9.12 -15.87 -8.02
C SER A 8 -7.77 -16.28 -8.64
N ASN A 9 -6.84 -15.32 -8.75
CA ASN A 9 -5.48 -15.53 -9.26
C ASN A 9 -4.47 -14.84 -8.33
N THR A 10 -3.81 -15.63 -7.48
CA THR A 10 -2.80 -15.16 -6.52
C THR A 10 -1.53 -14.63 -7.20
N VAL A 11 -1.20 -15.11 -8.40
CA VAL A 11 -0.06 -14.62 -9.20
C VAL A 11 -0.33 -13.22 -9.72
N ASP A 12 -1.52 -12.95 -10.25
CA ASP A 12 -1.91 -11.60 -10.72
C ASP A 12 -1.99 -10.61 -9.55
N ALA A 13 -2.48 -11.04 -8.39
CA ALA A 13 -2.51 -10.23 -7.18
C ALA A 13 -1.10 -9.88 -6.66
N GLN A 14 -0.17 -10.84 -6.70
CA GLN A 14 1.23 -10.61 -6.38
C GLN A 14 1.92 -9.69 -7.39
N ALA A 15 1.63 -9.84 -8.68
CA ALA A 15 2.16 -8.95 -9.72
C ALA A 15 1.67 -7.50 -9.54
N ALA A 16 0.39 -7.31 -9.21
CA ALA A 16 -0.19 -5.98 -8.98
C ALA A 16 0.44 -5.24 -7.79
N ILE A 17 0.85 -5.96 -6.74
CA ILE A 17 1.53 -5.33 -5.60
C ILE A 17 3.04 -5.21 -5.78
N ALA A 18 3.66 -5.97 -6.69
CA ALA A 18 5.10 -5.96 -6.91
C ALA A 18 5.63 -4.56 -7.29
N GLU A 19 4.82 -3.78 -8.03
CA GLU A 19 5.14 -2.38 -8.35
C GLU A 19 5.14 -1.45 -7.11
N LEU A 20 4.37 -1.79 -6.07
CA LEU A 20 4.30 -1.03 -4.82
C LEU A 20 5.31 -1.50 -3.75
N VAL A 21 5.65 -2.78 -3.70
CA VAL A 21 6.54 -3.36 -2.67
C VAL A 21 7.99 -2.84 -2.83
N GLY A 22 8.39 -2.38 -4.02
CA GLY A 22 9.68 -1.73 -4.25
C GLY A 22 9.81 -0.33 -3.65
N LEU A 23 8.70 0.30 -3.22
CA LEU A 23 8.69 1.65 -2.67
C LEU A 23 8.77 1.60 -1.13
N ASN A 24 10.00 1.65 -0.60
CA ASN A 24 10.22 1.78 0.84
C ASN A 24 9.95 3.23 1.30
N ALA A 25 8.70 3.51 1.65
CA ALA A 25 8.28 4.82 2.16
C ALA A 25 8.92 5.19 3.52
N ASN A 26 9.43 4.19 4.25
CA ASN A 26 10.00 4.40 5.58
C ASN A 26 11.33 5.18 5.51
N SER A 27 12.02 5.15 4.37
CA SER A 27 13.23 5.94 4.11
C SER A 27 12.99 7.47 4.10
N PHE A 28 11.74 7.89 3.91
CA PHE A 28 11.32 9.29 3.90
C PHE A 28 10.71 9.73 5.24
N ALA A 29 10.36 8.78 6.11
CA ALA A 29 9.93 9.09 7.46
C ALA A 29 11.13 9.68 8.23
N ASN A 30 10.92 10.83 8.86
CA ASN A 30 11.93 11.61 9.62
C ASN A 30 12.90 12.47 8.80
N GLN A 31 12.66 12.66 7.51
CA GLN A 31 13.33 13.76 6.81
C GLN A 31 12.71 15.08 7.25
N SER A 32 13.55 16.04 7.61
CA SER A 32 13.15 17.40 7.97
C SER A 32 14.08 18.38 7.26
N VAL A 33 13.48 19.43 6.73
CA VAL A 33 14.17 20.59 6.20
C VAL A 33 14.46 21.54 7.35
N ASP A 34 15.69 22.03 7.41
CA ASP A 34 16.14 23.05 8.34
C ASP A 34 16.81 24.22 7.59
N PHE A 35 16.37 25.44 7.86
CA PHE A 35 16.90 26.66 7.24
C PHE A 35 17.92 27.39 8.12
N GLY A 36 18.42 26.73 9.17
CA GLY A 36 19.54 27.21 9.98
C GLY A 36 19.21 28.50 10.72
N ALA A 37 20.02 29.54 10.56
CA ALA A 37 19.90 30.82 11.28
C ALA A 37 18.82 31.78 10.71
N SER A 38 17.93 31.29 9.85
CA SER A 38 16.87 32.10 9.25
C SER A 38 15.95 32.70 10.31
N ASN A 39 15.88 34.03 10.37
CA ASN A 39 15.02 34.77 11.30
C ASN A 39 13.81 35.44 10.61
N VAL A 40 13.66 35.25 9.30
CA VAL A 40 12.53 35.79 8.53
C VAL A 40 11.28 34.94 8.80
N PRO A 41 10.19 35.53 9.33
CA PRO A 41 9.00 34.76 9.72
C PRO A 41 8.38 33.91 8.61
N SER A 42 8.40 34.40 7.37
CA SER A 42 7.89 33.65 6.21
C SER A 42 8.73 32.42 5.89
N MET A 43 10.05 32.46 6.11
CA MET A 43 10.92 31.29 5.92
C MET A 43 10.68 30.22 6.98
N LEU A 44 10.49 30.62 8.24
CA LEU A 44 10.14 29.70 9.33
C LEU A 44 8.78 29.03 9.09
N ALA A 45 7.78 29.80 8.64
CA ALA A 45 6.48 29.26 8.25
C ALA A 45 6.60 28.28 7.06
N GLY A 46 7.42 28.63 6.06
CA GLY A 46 7.71 27.76 4.92
C GLY A 46 8.40 26.45 5.31
N GLN A 47 9.36 26.50 6.25
CA GLN A 47 10.02 25.33 6.82
C GLN A 47 9.01 24.41 7.51
N GLY A 48 8.12 24.98 8.34
CA GLY A 48 7.06 24.23 8.99
C GLY A 48 6.13 23.54 7.99
N LEU A 49 5.67 24.28 6.97
CA LEU A 49 4.80 23.74 5.93
C LEU A 49 5.47 22.61 5.12
N ALA A 50 6.73 22.79 4.73
CA ALA A 50 7.49 21.78 3.99
C ALA A 50 7.61 20.48 4.80
N ASN A 51 7.92 20.57 6.09
CA ASN A 51 8.03 19.42 6.98
C ASN A 51 6.67 18.73 7.20
N GLN A 52 5.59 19.49 7.32
CA GLN A 52 4.23 18.94 7.40
C GLN A 52 3.84 18.20 6.12
N LEU A 53 4.13 18.77 4.94
CA LEU A 53 3.85 18.12 3.66
C LEU A 53 4.64 16.83 3.51
N MET A 54 5.94 16.82 3.85
CA MET A 54 6.77 15.63 3.76
C MET A 54 6.27 14.52 4.70
N ASN A 55 5.85 14.87 5.92
CA ASN A 55 5.24 13.92 6.85
C ASN A 55 3.91 13.37 6.32
N ASN A 56 3.04 14.23 5.80
CA ASN A 56 1.74 13.82 5.27
C ASN A 56 1.88 12.90 4.05
N THR A 57 2.78 13.24 3.12
CA THR A 57 3.07 12.38 1.96
C THR A 57 3.59 11.02 2.41
N SER A 58 4.51 10.97 3.37
CA SER A 58 5.01 9.70 3.93
C SER A 58 3.88 8.84 4.51
N LYS A 59 2.95 9.45 5.27
CA LYS A 59 1.75 8.76 5.79
C LYS A 59 0.84 8.21 4.69
N VAL A 60 0.62 8.97 3.62
CA VAL A 60 -0.21 8.53 2.48
C VAL A 60 0.43 7.32 1.82
N VAL A 61 1.73 7.38 1.51
CA VAL A 61 2.43 6.24 0.88
C VAL A 61 2.41 5.02 1.80
N SER A 62 2.64 5.19 3.11
CA SER A 62 2.57 4.09 4.08
C SER A 62 1.16 3.45 4.13
N CYS A 63 0.11 4.27 4.12
CA CYS A 63 -1.27 3.78 4.11
C CYS A 63 -1.56 2.99 2.83
N VAL A 64 -1.20 3.53 1.66
CA VAL A 64 -1.38 2.87 0.37
C VAL A 64 -0.63 1.54 0.32
N LEU A 65 0.62 1.51 0.78
CA LEU A 65 1.41 0.27 0.87
C LEU A 65 0.75 -0.76 1.81
N SER A 66 0.24 -0.31 2.97
CA SER A 66 -0.48 -1.18 3.91
C SER A 66 -1.75 -1.77 3.31
N GLN A 67 -2.52 -1.00 2.53
CA GLN A 67 -3.70 -1.54 1.84
C GLN A 67 -3.30 -2.48 0.70
N ALA A 68 -2.25 -2.14 -0.06
CA ALA A 68 -1.78 -2.97 -1.15
C ALA A 68 -1.36 -4.36 -0.69
N ASN A 69 -0.66 -4.45 0.44
CA ASN A 69 -0.26 -5.73 1.04
C ASN A 69 -1.43 -6.65 1.42
N LYS A 70 -2.68 -6.16 1.47
CA LYS A 70 -3.87 -6.98 1.73
C LYS A 70 -4.39 -7.70 0.48
N PHE A 71 -4.06 -7.24 -0.73
CA PHE A 71 -4.58 -7.87 -1.96
C PHE A 71 -4.16 -9.34 -2.13
N PRO A 72 -2.91 -9.75 -1.85
CA PRO A 72 -2.52 -11.15 -1.92
C PRO A 72 -3.22 -12.01 -0.86
N GLU A 73 -3.38 -11.49 0.35
CA GLU A 73 -4.08 -12.20 1.44
C GLU A 73 -5.56 -12.43 1.08
N LEU A 74 -6.21 -11.41 0.52
CA LEU A 74 -7.59 -11.51 0.03
C LEU A 74 -7.69 -12.48 -1.15
N ALA A 75 -6.73 -12.45 -2.08
CA ALA A 75 -6.70 -13.37 -3.21
C ALA A 75 -6.57 -14.83 -2.75
N TYR A 76 -5.70 -15.10 -1.77
CA TYR A 76 -5.54 -16.42 -1.16
C TYR A 76 -6.83 -16.89 -0.47
N ALA A 77 -7.46 -16.04 0.34
CA ALA A 77 -8.71 -16.38 1.02
C ALA A 77 -9.90 -16.61 0.06
N ILE A 78 -9.91 -15.95 -1.10
CA ILE A 78 -10.89 -16.20 -2.16
C ILE A 78 -10.57 -17.51 -2.88
N GLU A 79 -9.30 -17.78 -3.18
CA GLU A 79 -8.87 -19.03 -3.82
C GLU A 79 -9.23 -20.27 -2.99
N GLU A 80 -9.01 -20.21 -1.67
CA GLU A 80 -9.39 -21.29 -0.76
C GLU A 80 -10.92 -21.52 -0.75
N ARG A 81 -11.72 -20.46 -0.75
CA ARG A 81 -13.17 -20.55 -0.88
C ARG A 81 -13.60 -21.12 -2.23
N ASP A 82 -13.04 -20.64 -3.33
CA ASP A 82 -13.37 -21.07 -4.69
C ASP A 82 -13.06 -22.57 -4.88
N ILE A 83 -11.97 -23.07 -4.28
CA ILE A 83 -11.62 -24.50 -4.25
C ILE A 83 -12.68 -25.31 -3.50
N VAL A 84 -13.05 -24.88 -2.29
CA VAL A 84 -14.06 -25.57 -1.46
C VAL A 84 -15.42 -25.61 -2.17
N GLU A 85 -15.87 -24.50 -2.75
CA GLU A 85 -17.11 -24.45 -3.51
C GLU A 85 -17.03 -25.34 -4.77
N SER A 86 -15.91 -25.31 -5.50
CA SER A 86 -15.73 -26.19 -6.66
C SER A 86 -15.80 -27.67 -6.27
N GLN A 87 -15.31 -28.07 -5.10
CA GLN A 87 -15.39 -29.45 -4.63
C GLN A 87 -16.83 -29.84 -4.24
N ARG A 88 -17.58 -28.91 -3.63
CA ARG A 88 -18.98 -29.11 -3.22
C ARG A 88 -19.94 -29.32 -4.40
N PHE A 89 -19.67 -28.71 -5.55
CA PHE A 89 -20.47 -28.89 -6.77
C PHE A 89 -19.99 -30.03 -7.69
N LYS A 90 -18.93 -30.75 -7.31
CA LYS A 90 -18.44 -31.95 -8.02
C LYS A 90 -19.03 -33.26 -7.49
N SER A 91 -19.65 -33.27 -6.30
CA SER A 91 -20.44 -34.38 -5.75
C SER A 91 -21.89 -34.33 -6.21
#